data_AF-A0A840YSH9-F1
#
_entry.id   AF-A0A840YSH9-F1
#
_cell.length_a   1.000
_cell.length_b   1.000
_cell.length_c   1.000
_cell.angle_alpha   90.00
_cell.angle_beta   90.00
_cell.angle_gamma   90.00
#
_symmetry.space_group_name_H-M   'P 1'
#
loop_
_entity.id
_entity.type
_entity.pdbx_description
1 polymer ?
#
loop_
_entity_poly.entity_id
_entity_poly.type
_entity_poly.pdbx_seq_one_letter_code
_entity_poly.pdbx_strand_id
1 'polypeptide(L)' 'MAKTLAQFTITPSGDAEYRLHLEDDEGETLEFTAQYDQLDLIVDAINEQLNNDEGDALAVDADEADENEV' A
#
# COMPACT_ATOMS: atom_id res chain seq x y z
N MET A 1 19.04 -0.61 2.94
CA MET A 1 18.14 -0.63 1.76
C MET A 1 16.72 -0.57 2.29
N ALA A 2 15.74 -0.09 1.50
CA ALA A 2 14.35 -0.16 1.90
C ALA A 2 13.88 -1.62 1.88
N LYS A 3 13.03 -2.02 2.84
CA LYS A 3 12.44 -3.36 2.89
C LYS A 3 11.27 -3.44 1.91
N THR A 4 11.06 -4.60 1.31
CA THR A 4 9.89 -4.85 0.45
C THR A 4 8.68 -5.19 1.32
N LEU A 5 7.59 -4.45 1.16
CA LEU A 5 6.35 -4.70 1.88
C LEU A 5 5.65 -5.94 1.30
N ALA A 6 5.51 -6.98 2.10
CA ALA A 6 4.81 -8.21 1.72
C ALA A 6 3.33 -8.16 2.13
N GLN A 7 3.03 -7.71 3.35
CA GLN A 7 1.66 -7.62 3.85
C GLN A 7 1.43 -6.33 4.63
N PHE A 8 0.29 -5.70 4.40
CA PHE A 8 -0.20 -4.57 5.19
C PHE A 8 -1.57 -4.90 5.77
N THR A 9 -1.77 -4.72 7.07
CA THR A 9 -3.05 -4.98 7.74
C THR A 9 -3.34 -3.91 8.78
N ILE A 10 -4.58 -3.42 8.80
CA ILE A 10 -5.05 -2.47 9.80
C ILE A 10 -6.14 -3.15 10.64
N THR A 11 -5.97 -3.16 11.96
CA THR A 11 -6.97 -3.71 12.89
C THR A 11 -7.36 -2.69 13.96
N PRO A 12 -8.63 -2.60 14.37
CA PRO A 12 -9.02 -1.78 15.50
C PRO A 12 -8.43 -2.36 16.80
N SER A 13 -7.80 -1.53 17.62
CA SER A 13 -7.09 -1.97 18.84
C SER A 13 -7.62 -1.31 20.13
N GLY A 14 -8.58 -0.39 20.04
CA GLY A 14 -9.14 0.34 21.18
C GLY A 14 -10.21 1.34 20.76
N ASP A 15 -10.56 2.26 21.66
CA ASP A 15 -11.51 3.34 21.37
C ASP A 15 -10.79 4.40 20.53
N ALA A 16 -11.12 4.45 19.23
CA ALA A 16 -10.49 5.31 18.22
C ALA A 16 -8.99 5.05 17.95
N GLU A 17 -8.47 3.90 18.36
CA GLU A 17 -7.09 3.45 18.11
C GLU A 17 -7.05 2.27 17.12
N TYR A 18 -6.08 2.31 16.22
CA TYR A 18 -5.87 1.32 15.18
C TYR A 18 -4.42 0.83 15.18
N ARG A 19 -4.25 -0.47 15.02
CA ARG A 19 -2.95 -1.11 14.83
C ARG A 19 -2.67 -1.30 13.35
N LEU A 20 -1.52 -0.82 12.89
CA LEU A 20 -0.99 -1.08 11.56
C LEU A 20 0.09 -2.14 11.67
N HIS A 21 -0.06 -3.20 10.90
CA HIS A 21 0.90 -4.30 10.73
C HIS A 21 1.51 -4.18 9.34
N LEU A 22 2.83 -4.03 9.28
CA LEU A 22 3.61 -4.10 8.04
C LEU A 22 4.54 -5.31 8.17
N GLU A 23 4.32 -6.33 7.36
CA GLU A 23 5.23 -7.47 7.22
C GLU A 23 6.08 -7.29 5.97
N ASP A 24 7.38 -7.55 6.10
CA ASP A 24 8.31 -7.57 4.98
C ASP A 24 8.46 -8.99 4.38
N ASP A 25 9.03 -9.11 3.17
CA ASP A 25 9.22 -10.39 2.46
C ASP A 25 10.11 -11.39 3.23
N GLU A 26 10.96 -10.90 4.13
CA GLU A 26 11.77 -11.73 5.04
C GLU A 26 10.99 -12.19 6.28
N GLY A 27 9.72 -11.79 6.42
CA GLY A 27 8.83 -12.13 7.54
C GLY A 27 9.03 -11.28 8.79
N GLU A 28 9.78 -10.17 8.74
CA GLU A 28 9.84 -9.22 9.86
C GLU A 28 8.58 -8.35 9.89
N THR A 29 7.91 -8.32 11.03
CA THR A 29 6.71 -7.49 11.22
C THR A 29 7.04 -6.23 12.02
N LEU A 30 6.62 -5.09 11.49
CA LEU A 30 6.61 -3.79 12.15
C LEU A 30 5.18 -3.45 12.57
N GLU A 31 5.02 -3.06 13.83
CA GLU A 31 3.72 -2.73 14.43
C GLU A 31 3.66 -1.26 14.82
N PHE A 32 2.65 -0.54 14.35
CA PHE A 32 2.39 0.85 14.73
C PHE A 32 0.99 0.98 15.31
N THR A 33 0.81 1.95 16.21
CA THR A 33 -0.50 2.39 16.67
C THR A 33 -0.77 3.79 16.13
N ALA A 34 -1.94 3.98 15.54
CA ALA A 34 -2.40 5.25 15.00
C ALA A 34 -3.81 5.55 15.49
N GLN A 35 -4.16 6.84 15.53
CA GLN A 35 -5.54 7.28 15.77
C GLN A 35 -6.31 7.43 14.45
N TYR A 36 -7.64 7.55 14.55
CA TYR A 36 -8.53 7.75 13.40
C TYR A 36 -8.04 8.86 12.46
N ASP A 37 -7.74 10.05 12.98
CA ASP A 37 -7.29 11.19 12.18
C ASP A 37 -5.96 10.90 11.45
N GLN A 38 -5.09 10.10 12.05
CA GLN A 38 -3.82 9.73 11.42
C GLN A 38 -4.03 8.70 10.30
N LEU A 39 -5.04 7.84 10.45
CA LEU A 39 -5.42 6.86 9.44
C LEU A 39 -5.98 7.55 8.19
N ASP A 40 -6.75 8.61 8.39
CA ASP A 40 -7.25 9.48 7.32
C ASP A 40 -6.09 10.11 6.53
N LEU A 41 -5.12 10.70 7.24
CA LEU A 41 -3.91 11.25 6.61
C LEU A 41 -3.08 10.21 5.84
N ILE A 42 -3.01 8.97 6.34
CA ILE A 42 -2.32 7.87 5.67
C ILE A 42 -3.04 7.52 4.37
N VAL A 43 -4.38 7.44 4.39
CA VAL A 43 -5.18 7.16 3.20
C VAL A 43 -5.03 8.25 2.15
N ASP A 44 -5.06 9.53 2.55
CA ASP A 44 -4.84 10.65 1.64
C ASP A 44 -3.46 10.61 0.98
N ALA A 45 -2.40 10.38 1.76
CA ALA A 45 -1.04 10.29 1.21
C ALA A 45 -0.88 9.12 0.23
N ILE A 46 -1.49 7.96 0.52
CA ILE A 46 -1.50 6.81 -0.38
C ILE A 46 -2.22 7.16 -1.68
N ASN A 47 -3.42 7.75 -1.59
CA ASN A 47 -4.19 8.14 -2.77
C ASN A 47 -3.47 9.20 -3.62
N GLU A 48 -2.83 10.20 -2.99
CA GLU A 48 -2.04 11.20 -3.70
C GLU A 48 -0.92 10.54 -4.51
N GLN A 49 -0.19 9.61 -3.90
CA GLN A 49 0.88 8.89 -4.59
C GLN A 49 0.35 8.01 -5.72
N LEU A 50 -0.73 7.25 -5.48
CA LEU A 50 -1.36 6.41 -6.52
C LEU A 50 -1.84 7.24 -7.71
N ASN A 51 -2.43 8.42 -7.48
CA ASN A 51 -2.85 9.31 -8.55
C ASN A 51 -1.65 9.89 -9.33
N ASN A 52 -0.55 10.20 -8.64
CA ASN A 52 0.66 10.70 -9.30
C ASN A 52 1.35 9.61 -10.13
N ASP A 53 1.34 8.36 -9.65
CA ASP A 53 1.92 7.20 -10.35
C ASP A 53 0.95 6.57 -11.37
N GLU A 54 -0.32 7.02 -11.47
CA GLU A 54 -1.34 6.47 -12.37
C GLU A 54 -0.88 6.46 -13.84
N GLY A 55 -0.02 7.41 -14.25
CA GLY A 55 0.59 7.45 -15.58
C GLY A 55 1.74 6.45 -15.82
N ASP A 56 2.39 5.94 -14.76
CA ASP A 56 3.53 5.02 -14.82
C ASP A 56 3.08 3.57 -14.51
N ALA A 57 2.17 3.40 -13.54
CA ALA A 57 1.63 2.12 -13.11
C ALA A 57 0.56 1.53 -14.04
N LEU A 58 -0.18 2.34 -14.80
CA LEU A 58 -1.08 1.84 -15.86
C LEU A 58 -0.38 1.59 -17.19
N ALA A 59 0.85 2.08 -17.36
CA ALA A 59 1.67 1.85 -18.56
C ALA A 59 2.33 0.46 -18.57
N VAL A 60 2.47 -0.20 -17.40
CA VAL A 60 3.12 -1.51 -17.29
C VAL A 60 2.20 -2.70 -17.64
N ASP A 61 0.88 -2.48 -17.78
CA ASP A 61 -0.11 -3.52 -18.13
C ASP A 61 -0.66 -3.38 -19.57
N ALA A 62 -0.18 -2.39 -20.34
CA ALA A 62 -0.64 -2.12 -21.70
C ALA A 62 0.24 -2.74 -22.81
N ASP A 63 1.36 -3.38 -22.45
CA ASP A 63 2.36 -3.94 -23.39
C ASP A 63 2.25 -5.48 -23.56
N GLU A 64 1.11 -6.10 -23.18
CA GLU A 64 0.81 -7.53 -23.43
C GLU A 64 -0.35 -7.76 -24.42
N ALA A 65 -0.73 -6.74 -25.20
CA ALA A 65 -1.84 -6.83 -26.17
C ALA A 65 -1.40 -6.60 -27.63
N ASP A 66 -0.34 -7.25 -28.11
CA ASP A 66 -0.06 -7.38 -29.55
C ASP A 66 0.76 -8.65 -29.87
N GLU A 67 0.14 -9.83 -29.79
CA GLU A 67 0.62 -11.04 -30.50
C GLU A 67 -0.55 -12.02 -30.78
N ASN A 68 -1.51 -11.63 -31.62
CA ASN A 68 -2.26 -12.64 -32.39
C ASN A 68 -2.83 -12.04 -33.69
N GLU A 69 -1.93 -11.65 -34.59
CA GLU A 69 -2.20 -11.71 -36.03
C GLU A 69 -2.21 -13.19 -36.44
N VAL A 70 -3.39 -13.76 -36.74
CA VAL A 70 -3.63 -14.80 -37.76
C VAL A 70 -5.11 -14.95 -38.10
#